data_AF-A0A9Q0YMK7-F1
#
_entry.id   AF-A0A9Q0YMK7-F1
#
_cell.length_a   1.000
_cell.length_b   1.000
_cell.length_c   1.000
_cell.angle_alpha   90.00
_cell.angle_beta   90.00
_cell.angle_gamma   90.00
#
_symmetry.space_group_name_H-M   'P 1'
#
loop_
_entity.id
_entity.type
_entity.pdbx_description
1 polymer ?
#
loop_
_entity_poly.entity_id
_entity_poly.type
_entity_poly.pdbx_seq_one_letter_code
_entity_poly.pdbx_strand_id
1 'polypeptide(L)'
;MGKKSKRDSDASGRRSKKVKYQLEEDFDEDSQDSVTTKEGDDSVEDEFGAKDYRSQMILKPDHSARPLWLAPDGHIFLESFSPVYKHAHDFLIAIAEPVCRPEHIHEYKLSAYSLYAAVSVGLQTGDIIEYLRRLSKTSIPPGIIEFIKVRPLYHLVS
;
A
#
# COMPACT_ATOMS: atom_id res chain seq x y z
N MET A 1 -63.41 14.04 44.53
CA MET A 1 -62.56 12.97 43.93
C MET A 1 -61.12 13.48 43.91
N GLY A 2 -60.23 12.81 44.64
CA GLY A 2 -58.82 13.20 44.76
C GLY A 2 -57.93 12.67 43.64
N LYS A 3 -56.86 13.40 43.35
CA LYS A 3 -55.59 12.94 42.75
C LYS A 3 -54.49 13.79 43.40
N LYS A 4 -53.68 13.28 44.33
CA LYS A 4 -52.54 12.33 44.25
C LYS A 4 -51.25 12.97 43.70
N SER A 5 -50.23 12.89 44.55
CA SER A 5 -48.84 13.33 44.50
C SER A 5 -47.93 12.72 43.43
N LYS A 6 -46.77 13.38 43.22
CA LYS A 6 -45.37 12.88 43.02
C LYS A 6 -44.68 13.21 41.69
N ARG A 7 -43.51 13.86 41.86
CA ARG A 7 -42.15 13.59 41.36
C ARG A 7 -41.74 13.94 39.94
N ASP A 8 -40.55 14.56 39.93
CA ASP A 8 -39.39 14.41 39.04
C ASP A 8 -39.59 14.49 37.53
N SER A 9 -39.02 15.54 36.95
CA SER A 9 -38.55 15.52 35.57
C SER A 9 -37.20 16.23 35.50
N ASP A 10 -36.13 15.42 35.53
CA ASP A 10 -34.82 15.73 34.99
C ASP A 10 -34.96 16.31 33.56
N ALA A 11 -34.36 17.47 33.31
CA ALA A 11 -34.14 17.97 31.96
C ALA A 11 -32.72 18.56 31.87
N SER A 12 -31.87 17.74 31.28
CA SER A 12 -30.46 17.94 30.98
C SER A 12 -30.18 19.21 30.16
N GLY A 13 -29.59 20.22 30.78
CA GLY A 13 -28.95 21.35 30.08
C GLY A 13 -27.43 21.15 29.99
N ARG A 14 -26.96 20.29 29.06
CA ARG A 14 -25.52 20.15 28.77
C ARG A 14 -25.01 21.44 28.13
N ARG A 15 -24.25 22.21 28.90
CA ARG A 15 -23.54 23.42 28.44
C ARG A 15 -22.38 22.99 27.54
N SER A 16 -22.63 22.95 26.23
CA SER A 16 -21.65 22.62 25.20
C SER A 16 -20.47 23.62 25.23
N LYS A 17 -19.34 23.21 25.80
CA LYS A 17 -18.05 23.88 25.60
C LYS A 17 -17.61 23.62 24.15
N LYS A 18 -17.63 24.67 23.34
CA LYS A 18 -17.11 24.69 21.98
C LYS A 18 -15.57 24.59 22.07
N VAL A 19 -15.04 23.38 21.94
CA VAL A 19 -13.59 23.15 21.86
C VAL A 19 -13.18 23.45 20.41
N LYS A 20 -12.40 24.52 20.26
CA LYS A 20 -11.78 24.95 19.02
C LYS A 20 -10.51 24.11 18.86
N TYR A 21 -10.54 23.11 17.98
CA TYR A 21 -9.32 22.44 17.54
C TYR A 21 -8.73 23.27 16.40
N GLN A 22 -7.66 23.99 16.71
CA GLN A 22 -6.67 24.42 15.72
C GLN A 22 -5.69 23.26 15.62
N LEU A 23 -5.73 22.51 14.52
CA LEU A 23 -4.56 21.74 14.10
C LEU A 23 -3.69 22.71 13.31
N GLU A 24 -2.54 23.04 13.89
CA GLU A 24 -1.43 23.66 13.18
C GLU A 24 -0.79 22.55 12.34
N GLU A 25 -0.74 22.76 11.04
CA GLU A 25 -0.02 21.94 10.07
C GLU A 25 1.46 22.34 10.13
N ASP A 26 2.21 21.73 11.04
CA ASP A 26 3.67 21.64 10.91
C ASP A 26 3.99 20.34 10.17
N PHE A 27 3.88 20.39 8.84
CA PHE A 27 4.46 19.35 7.99
C PHE A 27 5.95 19.66 7.85
N ASP A 28 6.77 18.98 8.65
CA ASP A 28 8.22 18.92 8.44
C ASP A 28 8.49 18.34 7.04
N GLU A 29 8.93 19.22 6.16
CA GLU A 29 9.31 18.97 4.77
C GLU A 29 10.72 18.37 4.73
N ASP A 30 10.92 17.15 5.27
CA ASP A 30 12.19 16.44 5.10
C ASP A 30 12.10 14.91 5.26
N SER A 31 11.41 14.25 4.34
CA SER A 31 11.53 12.79 4.18
C SER A 31 11.39 12.39 2.71
N GLN A 32 12.34 12.84 1.89
CA GLN A 32 12.67 12.16 0.63
C GLN A 32 13.38 10.83 0.94
N ASP A 33 12.65 9.80 1.34
CA ASP A 33 13.11 8.41 1.12
C ASP A 33 12.41 7.86 -0.13
N SER A 34 12.65 8.55 -1.26
CA SER A 34 12.42 7.97 -2.56
C SER A 34 13.44 6.85 -2.73
N VAL A 35 12.99 5.60 -2.59
CA VAL A 35 13.72 4.38 -2.95
C VAL A 35 14.40 4.58 -4.31
N THR A 36 15.67 4.96 -4.26
CA THR A 36 16.61 4.87 -5.37
C THR A 36 17.65 3.89 -4.88
N THR A 37 17.29 2.60 -4.87
CA THR A 37 18.30 1.54 -4.80
C THR A 37 19.18 1.71 -6.03
N LYS A 38 20.30 2.41 -5.86
CA LYS A 38 21.41 2.47 -6.83
C LYS A 38 22.12 1.12 -6.85
N GLU A 39 21.40 0.08 -7.23
CA GLU A 39 21.97 -1.23 -7.54
C GLU A 39 21.69 -1.49 -9.02
N GLY A 40 22.70 -1.23 -9.85
CA GLY A 40 22.79 -1.64 -11.26
C GLY A 40 21.50 -1.57 -12.06
N ASP A 41 21.15 -0.39 -12.56
CA ASP A 41 20.11 -0.21 -13.58
C ASP A 41 20.62 -0.81 -14.89
N ASP A 42 20.60 -2.15 -14.99
CA ASP A 42 20.93 -2.91 -16.19
C ASP A 42 19.75 -2.92 -17.19
N SER A 43 18.78 -2.02 -17.00
CA SER A 43 17.74 -1.74 -17.99
C SER A 43 18.35 -0.89 -19.09
N VAL A 44 18.41 -1.47 -20.28
CA VAL A 44 18.82 -0.75 -21.48
C VAL A 44 17.81 0.37 -21.71
N GLU A 45 18.25 1.62 -21.65
CA GLU A 45 17.42 2.75 -22.06
C GLU A 45 17.28 2.72 -23.59
N ASP A 46 16.07 2.94 -24.08
CA ASP A 46 15.85 3.10 -25.51
C ASP A 46 16.31 4.47 -26.02
N GLU A 47 16.20 4.70 -27.32
CA GLU A 47 16.59 5.96 -27.98
C GLU A 47 15.86 7.20 -27.42
N PHE A 48 14.77 6.99 -26.67
CA PHE A 48 13.94 8.03 -26.06
C PHE A 48 14.07 8.10 -24.53
N GLY A 49 15.00 7.33 -23.93
CA GLY A 49 15.25 7.31 -22.49
C GLY A 49 14.23 6.50 -21.69
N ALA A 50 13.44 5.64 -22.33
CA ALA A 50 12.54 4.74 -21.62
C ALA A 50 13.29 3.47 -21.20
N LYS A 51 13.05 3.02 -19.96
CA LYS A 51 13.67 1.84 -19.39
C LYS A 51 13.06 0.57 -19.97
N ASP A 52 13.86 -0.26 -20.65
CA ASP A 52 13.41 -1.57 -21.12
C ASP A 52 13.55 -2.63 -20.03
N TYR A 53 12.41 -3.15 -19.56
CA TYR A 53 12.34 -4.21 -18.56
C TYR A 53 12.01 -5.60 -19.12
N ARG A 54 11.91 -5.77 -20.44
CA ARG A 54 11.48 -7.03 -21.08
C ARG A 54 12.38 -8.21 -20.75
N SER A 55 13.68 -7.97 -20.52
CA SER A 55 14.67 -9.00 -20.18
C SER A 55 14.50 -9.53 -18.74
N GLN A 56 14.03 -8.69 -17.82
CA GLN A 56 13.92 -9.01 -16.39
C GLN A 56 12.51 -9.46 -16.00
N MET A 57 11.49 -9.00 -16.74
CA MET A 57 10.08 -9.26 -16.46
C MET A 57 9.45 -10.14 -17.54
N ILE A 58 9.58 -11.45 -17.38
CA ILE A 58 8.99 -12.44 -18.30
C ILE A 58 7.47 -12.50 -18.07
N LEU A 59 6.71 -12.34 -19.15
CA LEU A 59 5.26 -12.46 -19.13
C LEU A 59 4.84 -13.93 -18.91
N LYS A 60 3.93 -14.15 -17.96
CA LYS A 60 3.39 -15.49 -17.71
C LYS A 60 2.31 -15.85 -18.74
N PRO A 61 2.12 -17.15 -19.05
CA PRO A 61 1.11 -17.58 -20.03
C PRO A 61 -0.34 -17.25 -19.58
N ASP A 62 -0.58 -17.11 -18.29
CA ASP A 62 -1.89 -16.79 -17.68
C ASP A 62 -2.03 -15.30 -17.31
N HIS A 63 -1.31 -14.42 -18.02
CA HIS A 63 -1.27 -12.97 -17.75
C HIS A 63 -2.64 -12.28 -17.86
N SER A 64 -3.60 -12.81 -18.63
CA SER A 64 -4.92 -12.20 -18.79
C SER A 64 -5.79 -12.29 -17.53
N ALA A 65 -5.53 -13.27 -16.67
CA ALA A 65 -6.28 -13.51 -15.43
C ALA A 65 -5.67 -12.81 -14.20
N ARG A 66 -4.53 -12.12 -14.37
CA ARG A 66 -3.70 -11.57 -13.30
C ARG A 66 -3.73 -10.06 -13.38
N PRO A 67 -4.06 -9.31 -12.32
CA PRO A 67 -4.30 -7.87 -12.44
C PRO A 67 -3.08 -7.00 -12.11
N LEU A 68 -1.97 -7.58 -11.63
CA LEU A 68 -0.83 -6.82 -11.12
C LEU A 68 0.36 -6.82 -12.09
N TRP A 69 1.02 -5.67 -12.17
CA TRP A 69 2.35 -5.53 -12.74
C TRP A 69 3.26 -4.87 -11.71
N LEU A 70 4.44 -5.46 -11.47
CA LEU A 70 5.41 -4.95 -10.50
C LEU A 70 6.70 -4.56 -11.23
N ALA A 71 7.06 -3.30 -11.12
CA ALA A 71 8.33 -2.79 -11.60
C ALA A 71 9.45 -3.00 -10.56
N PRO A 72 10.72 -3.09 -10.99
CA PRO A 72 11.86 -3.34 -10.11
C PRO A 72 12.16 -2.18 -9.13
N ASP A 73 11.61 -1.00 -9.38
CA ASP A 73 11.66 0.19 -8.52
C ASP A 73 10.65 0.14 -7.33
N GLY A 74 9.82 -0.90 -7.27
CA GLY A 74 8.81 -1.08 -6.23
C GLY A 74 7.43 -0.48 -6.58
N HIS A 75 7.26 0.07 -7.79
CA HIS A 75 5.95 0.49 -8.27
C HIS A 75 5.10 -0.72 -8.66
N ILE A 76 3.83 -0.70 -8.24
CA ILE A 76 2.83 -1.72 -8.52
C ILE A 76 1.67 -1.07 -9.26
N PHE A 77 1.35 -1.60 -10.42
CA PHE A 77 0.19 -1.21 -11.21
C PHE A 77 -0.91 -2.27 -11.08
N LEU A 78 -2.10 -1.84 -10.69
CA LEU A 78 -3.28 -2.67 -10.49
C LEU A 78 -4.37 -2.31 -11.50
N GLU A 79 -4.84 -3.30 -12.25
CA GLU A 79 -5.94 -3.14 -13.20
C GLU A 79 -7.32 -3.26 -12.53
N SER A 80 -8.12 -2.20 -12.60
CA SER A 80 -9.45 -2.13 -11.97
C SER A 80 -10.52 -2.95 -12.70
N PHE A 81 -10.31 -3.24 -13.98
CA PHE A 81 -11.24 -3.98 -14.84
C PHE A 81 -11.15 -5.50 -14.69
N SER A 82 -10.19 -6.01 -13.93
CA SER A 82 -10.03 -7.45 -13.71
C SER A 82 -11.06 -7.99 -12.72
N PRO A 83 -11.65 -9.18 -12.92
CA PRO A 83 -12.61 -9.77 -11.98
C PRO A 83 -12.01 -10.05 -10.60
N VAL A 84 -10.70 -10.20 -10.50
CA VAL A 84 -9.96 -10.41 -9.24
C VAL A 84 -9.51 -9.10 -8.58
N TYR A 85 -9.89 -7.95 -9.12
CA TYR A 85 -9.51 -6.62 -8.62
C TYR A 85 -9.74 -6.47 -7.12
N LYS A 86 -10.92 -6.85 -6.60
CA LYS A 86 -11.26 -6.67 -5.18
C LYS A 86 -10.23 -7.33 -4.24
N HIS A 87 -9.87 -8.58 -4.55
CA HIS A 87 -8.88 -9.33 -3.77
C HIS A 87 -7.49 -8.70 -3.86
N ALA A 88 -7.10 -8.25 -5.06
CA ALA A 88 -5.80 -7.61 -5.26
C ALA A 88 -5.73 -6.24 -4.58
N HIS A 89 -6.81 -5.45 -4.65
CA HIS A 89 -6.93 -4.14 -4.03
C HIS A 89 -6.83 -4.23 -2.50
N ASP A 90 -7.59 -5.13 -1.88
CA ASP A 90 -7.58 -5.31 -0.42
C ASP A 90 -6.20 -5.79 0.06
N PHE A 91 -5.55 -6.64 -0.72
CA PHE A 91 -4.16 -7.05 -0.47
C PHE A 91 -3.19 -5.87 -0.57
N LEU A 92 -3.27 -5.05 -1.63
CA LEU A 92 -2.37 -3.91 -1.81
C LEU A 92 -2.53 -2.84 -0.71
N ILE A 93 -3.75 -2.60 -0.22
CA ILE A 93 -3.97 -1.70 0.92
C ILE A 93 -3.18 -2.14 2.15
N ALA A 94 -3.03 -3.44 2.36
CA ALA A 94 -2.34 -3.96 3.53
C ALA A 94 -0.80 -3.88 3.40
N ILE A 95 -0.26 -3.91 2.17
CA ILE A 95 1.19 -4.08 1.95
C ILE A 95 1.89 -2.91 1.26
N ALA A 96 1.15 -1.96 0.68
CA ALA A 96 1.71 -0.90 -0.16
C ALA A 96 0.95 0.43 0.03
N GLU A 97 1.63 1.52 -0.30
CA GLU A 97 1.06 2.86 -0.23
C GLU A 97 0.41 3.25 -1.57
N PRO A 98 -0.78 3.86 -1.58
CA PRO A 98 -1.40 4.33 -2.82
C PRO A 98 -0.70 5.59 -3.33
N VAL A 99 -0.29 5.59 -4.61
CA VAL A 99 0.29 6.76 -5.28
C VAL A 99 -0.78 7.50 -6.07
N CYS A 100 -1.41 6.81 -7.03
CA CYS A 100 -2.48 7.38 -7.85
C CYS A 100 -3.61 6.36 -8.10
N ARG A 101 -4.85 6.86 -8.25
CA ARG A 101 -6.05 6.02 -8.46
C ARG A 101 -6.93 6.56 -9.58
N PRO A 102 -6.46 6.53 -10.85
CA PRO A 102 -7.28 6.85 -12.00
C PRO A 102 -8.28 5.72 -12.29
N GLU A 103 -9.19 5.91 -13.24
CA GLU A 103 -10.34 5.01 -13.46
C GLU A 103 -9.96 3.54 -13.78
N HIS A 104 -8.87 3.31 -14.51
CA HIS A 104 -8.56 1.99 -15.10
C HIS A 104 -7.35 1.28 -14.47
N ILE A 105 -6.31 2.03 -14.07
CA ILE A 105 -5.06 1.46 -13.59
C ILE A 105 -4.60 2.23 -12.35
N HIS A 106 -4.66 1.60 -11.19
CA HIS A 106 -4.18 2.20 -9.95
C HIS A 106 -2.69 1.96 -9.78
N GLU A 107 -2.02 2.92 -9.16
CA GLU A 107 -0.60 2.84 -8.85
C GLU A 107 -0.40 2.82 -7.34
N TYR A 108 0.41 1.87 -6.90
CA TYR A 108 0.85 1.70 -5.53
C TYR A 108 2.37 1.62 -5.47
N LYS A 109 2.94 1.94 -4.32
CA LYS A 109 4.38 1.87 -4.10
C LYS A 109 4.68 1.00 -2.89
N LEU A 110 5.57 0.03 -3.07
CA LEU A 110 6.15 -0.72 -1.97
C LEU A 110 7.17 0.16 -1.25
N SER A 111 6.96 0.33 0.06
CA SER A 111 7.87 1.06 0.94
C SER A 111 8.29 0.15 2.11
N ALA A 112 9.38 0.51 2.79
CA ALA A 112 9.77 -0.21 4.00
C ALA A 112 8.72 -0.05 5.12
N TYR A 113 8.08 1.12 5.19
CA TYR A 113 7.06 1.44 6.19
C TYR A 113 5.78 0.61 6.00
N SER A 114 5.28 0.51 4.77
CA SER A 114 4.10 -0.29 4.45
C SER A 114 4.32 -1.78 4.71
N LEU A 115 5.50 -2.31 4.35
CA LEU A 115 5.86 -3.70 4.67
C LEU A 115 5.99 -3.94 6.18
N TYR A 116 6.55 -2.99 6.92
CA TYR A 116 6.61 -3.07 8.39
C TYR A 116 5.21 -3.08 9.01
N ALA A 117 4.30 -2.24 8.52
CA ALA A 117 2.90 -2.24 8.94
C ALA A 117 2.22 -3.58 8.63
N ALA A 118 2.43 -4.14 7.44
CA ALA A 118 1.88 -5.44 7.04
C ALA A 118 2.32 -6.57 8.01
N VAL A 119 3.62 -6.63 8.32
CA VAL A 119 4.17 -7.63 9.24
C VAL A 119 3.67 -7.40 10.67
N SER A 120 3.49 -6.16 11.08
CA SER A 120 2.93 -5.80 12.40
C SER A 120 1.47 -6.24 12.57
N VAL A 121 0.70 -6.30 11.47
CA VAL A 121 -0.67 -6.83 11.44
C VAL A 121 -0.69 -8.37 11.40
N GLY A 122 0.48 -9.01 11.21
CA GLY A 122 0.65 -10.46 11.25
C GLY A 122 0.76 -11.13 9.88
N LEU A 123 0.99 -10.36 8.80
CA LEU A 123 1.28 -10.95 7.49
C LEU A 123 2.71 -11.49 7.44
N GLN A 124 2.88 -12.75 7.03
CA GLN A 124 4.21 -13.31 6.86
C GLN A 124 4.82 -12.89 5.52
N THR A 125 6.12 -12.61 5.51
CA THR A 125 6.85 -12.23 4.28
C THR A 125 6.74 -13.28 3.18
N GLY A 126 6.72 -14.57 3.55
CA GLY A 126 6.50 -15.68 2.62
C GLY A 126 5.14 -15.60 1.92
N ASP A 127 4.08 -15.32 2.67
CA ASP A 127 2.73 -15.18 2.13
C ASP A 127 2.65 -13.98 1.20
N ILE A 128 3.23 -12.83 1.59
CA ILE A 128 3.25 -11.63 0.74
C ILE A 128 3.88 -11.94 -0.62
N ILE A 129 5.04 -12.62 -0.64
CA ILE A 129 5.73 -13.02 -1.87
C ILE A 129 4.87 -14.00 -2.69
N GLU A 130 4.22 -14.96 -2.04
CA GLU A 130 3.36 -15.93 -2.71
C GLU A 130 2.13 -15.27 -3.35
N TYR A 131 1.46 -14.38 -2.62
CA TYR A 131 0.30 -13.64 -3.12
C TYR A 131 0.69 -12.74 -4.30
N LEU A 132 1.80 -12.00 -4.20
CA LEU A 132 2.34 -11.27 -5.33
C LEU A 132 2.58 -12.22 -6.51
N ARG A 133 3.25 -13.36 -6.31
CA ARG A 133 3.52 -14.31 -7.40
C ARG A 133 2.26 -14.84 -8.07
N ARG A 134 1.16 -14.99 -7.33
CA ARG A 134 -0.15 -15.44 -7.84
C ARG A 134 -0.89 -14.35 -8.61
N LEU A 135 -0.75 -13.09 -8.20
CA LEU A 135 -1.47 -11.95 -8.81
C LEU A 135 -0.67 -11.21 -9.89
N SER A 136 0.66 -11.33 -9.93
CA SER A 136 1.53 -10.66 -10.92
C SER A 136 1.48 -11.32 -12.28
N LYS A 137 1.22 -10.51 -13.32
CA LYS A 137 1.30 -10.86 -14.74
C LYS A 137 2.69 -11.28 -15.18
N THR A 138 3.72 -10.65 -14.61
CA THR A 138 5.12 -10.89 -14.91
C THR A 138 5.81 -11.69 -13.81
N SER A 139 7.02 -12.18 -14.09
CA SER A 139 7.95 -12.62 -13.05
C SER A 139 8.28 -11.46 -12.12
N ILE A 140 8.35 -11.74 -10.82
CA ILE A 140 8.77 -10.75 -9.83
C ILE A 140 10.30 -10.63 -9.90
N PRO A 141 10.85 -9.42 -10.05
CA PRO A 141 12.28 -9.20 -10.00
C PRO A 141 12.87 -9.70 -8.67
N PRO A 142 14.06 -10.35 -8.66
CA PRO A 142 14.66 -10.88 -7.45
C PRO A 142 14.95 -9.80 -6.40
N GLY A 143 15.29 -8.57 -6.82
CA GLY A 143 15.51 -7.45 -5.92
C GLY A 143 14.29 -7.10 -5.05
N ILE A 144 13.07 -7.20 -5.59
CA ILE A 144 11.84 -7.00 -4.81
C ILE A 144 11.63 -8.12 -3.79
N ILE A 145 11.96 -9.36 -4.15
CA ILE A 145 11.85 -10.51 -3.23
C ILE A 145 12.84 -10.33 -2.06
N GLU A 146 14.05 -9.89 -2.35
CA GLU A 146 15.06 -9.60 -1.33
C GLU A 146 14.62 -8.43 -0.45
N PHE A 147 14.12 -7.34 -1.04
CA PHE A 147 13.57 -6.19 -0.32
C PHE A 147 12.50 -6.59 0.70
N ILE A 148 11.55 -7.45 0.31
CA ILE A 148 10.48 -7.94 1.19
C ILE A 148 11.01 -8.83 2.32
N LYS A 149 12.05 -9.62 2.07
CA LYS A 149 12.65 -10.52 3.09
C LYS A 149 13.51 -9.78 4.10
N VAL A 150 14.28 -8.81 3.62
CA VAL A 150 15.35 -8.13 4.38
C VAL A 150 14.74 -7.08 5.30
N ARG A 151 13.95 -6.16 4.77
CA ARG A 151 13.52 -4.92 5.47
C ARG A 151 12.73 -5.10 6.78
N PRO A 152 11.81 -6.09 6.93
CA PRO A 152 11.02 -6.20 8.17
C PRO A 152 11.85 -6.55 9.41
N LEU A 153 13.08 -7.05 9.24
CA LEU A 153 13.94 -7.51 10.34
C LEU A 153 14.84 -6.42 10.93
N TYR A 154 15.16 -5.35 10.18
CA TYR A 154 16.16 -4.36 10.62
C TYR A 154 15.64 -3.37 11.67
N HIS A 155 14.33 -3.22 11.83
CA HIS A 155 13.77 -2.28 12.82
C HIS A 155 13.54 -2.92 14.21
N LEU A 156 13.78 -4.22 14.37
CA LEU A 156 13.69 -4.92 15.66
C LEU A 156 15.03 -5.00 16.41
N VAL A 157 16.11 -4.41 15.87
CA VAL A 157 17.47 -4.54 16.43
C VAL A 157 18.13 -3.17 16.71
N SER A 158 17.37 -2.08 16.85
CA SER A 158 17.92 -0.78 17.26
C SER A 158 17.29 -0.25 18.54
#